data_AF-A0A7W1HQ23-F1
#
_entry.id   AF-A0A7W1HQ23-F1
#
_cell.length_a   1.000
_cell.length_b   1.000
_cell.length_c   1.000
_cell.angle_alpha   90.00
_cell.angle_beta   90.00
_cell.angle_gamma   90.00
#
_symmetry.space_group_name_H-M   'P 1'
#
loop_
_entity.id
_entity.type
_entity.pdbx_description
1 polymer ?
#
loop_
_entity_poly.entity_id
_entity_poly.type
_entity_poly.pdbx_seq_one_letter_code
_entity_poly.pdbx_strand_id
1 'polypeptide(L)' 'MSAEESKAIVRRFWSVWEEGNIDLVDELLAPDYTNHTPASPDQPTGPEGVKGVVGMFRSAMPDL' A
#
# COMPACT_ATOMS: atom_id res chain seq x y z
N MET A 1 15.19 12.68 4.50
CA MET A 1 15.02 11.29 4.95
C MET A 1 16.28 10.51 4.60
N SER A 2 16.85 9.81 5.57
CA SER A 2 17.97 8.91 5.39
C SER A 2 17.52 7.59 4.75
N ALA A 3 18.48 6.81 4.22
CA ALA A 3 18.17 5.50 3.66
C ALA A 3 17.57 4.53 4.70
N GLU A 4 18.01 4.61 5.96
CA GLU A 4 17.47 3.74 7.03
C GLU A 4 16.04 4.10 7.42
N GLU A 5 15.70 5.40 7.43
CA GLU A 5 14.32 5.86 7.61
C GLU A 5 13.42 5.37 6.47
N SER A 6 13.86 5.49 5.21
CA SER A 6 13.12 4.96 4.06
C SER A 6 12.88 3.45 4.16
N LYS A 7 13.90 2.68 4.55
CA LYS A 7 13.77 1.22 4.73
C LYS A 7 12.79 0.88 5.85
N ALA A 8 12.81 1.61 6.96
CA ALA A 8 11.88 1.40 8.05
C ALA A 8 10.41 1.62 7.61
N ILE A 9 10.17 2.69 6.84
CA ILE A 9 8.84 2.97 6.26
C ILE A 9 8.41 1.86 5.31
N VAL A 10 9.28 1.41 4.41
CA VAL A 10 8.94 0.34 3.45
C VAL A 10 8.63 -0.98 4.16
N ARG A 11 9.39 -1.34 5.21
CA ARG A 11 9.09 -2.54 6.02
C ARG A 11 7.72 -2.43 6.69
N ARG A 12 7.38 -1.26 7.23
CA ARG A 12 6.05 -1.01 7.83
C ARG A 12 4.94 -1.02 6.78
N PHE A 13 5.21 -0.57 5.56
CA PHE A 13 4.24 -0.67 4.45
C PHE A 13 4.00 -2.12 4.06
N TRP A 14 5.01 -2.98 4.14
CA TRP A 14 4.89 -4.38 3.76
C TRP A 14 3.98 -5.19 4.70
N SER A 15 3.82 -4.79 5.97
CA SER A 15 2.87 -5.44 6.88
C SER A 15 1.40 -5.26 6.46
N VAL A 16 1.08 -4.30 5.58
CA VAL A 16 -0.24 -4.21 4.92
C VAL A 16 -0.56 -5.50 4.18
N TRP A 17 0.46 -6.12 3.57
CA TRP A 17 0.33 -7.33 2.78
C TRP A 17 0.43 -8.58 3.66
N GLU A 18 1.44 -8.65 4.53
CA GLU A 18 1.70 -9.84 5.35
C GLU A 18 0.67 -10.04 6.48
N GLU A 19 0.22 -8.96 7.12
CA GLU A 19 -0.70 -9.02 8.25
C GLU A 19 -2.14 -8.64 7.86
N GLY A 20 -2.34 -8.17 6.63
CA GLY A 20 -3.64 -7.68 6.16
C GLY A 20 -4.09 -6.38 6.84
N ASN A 21 -3.19 -5.64 7.49
CA ASN A 21 -3.49 -4.40 8.19
C ASN A 21 -3.64 -3.23 7.20
N ILE A 22 -4.80 -3.16 6.56
CA ILE A 22 -5.06 -2.21 5.45
C ILE A 22 -5.14 -0.75 5.91
N ASP A 23 -5.46 -0.51 7.18
CA ASP A 23 -5.61 0.83 7.75
C ASP A 23 -4.26 1.56 7.87
N LEU A 24 -3.14 0.82 7.91
CA LEU A 24 -1.79 1.41 7.89
C LEU A 24 -1.53 2.26 6.64
N VAL A 25 -2.25 2.02 5.55
CA VAL A 25 -2.11 2.79 4.32
C VAL A 25 -2.48 4.26 4.55
N ASP A 26 -3.44 4.56 5.43
CA ASP A 26 -3.85 5.93 5.76
C ASP A 26 -2.78 6.69 6.56
N GLU A 27 -1.96 5.97 7.33
CA GLU A 27 -0.87 6.56 8.10
C GLU A 27 0.41 6.75 7.28
N LEU A 28 0.67 5.84 6.32
CA LEU A 28 1.94 5.76 5.60
C LEU A 28 1.93 6.54 4.29
N LEU A 29 0.78 6.73 3.67
CA LEU A 29 0.67 7.40 2.37
C LEU A 29 0.14 8.82 2.51
N ALA A 30 0.72 9.72 1.72
CA ALA A 30 0.22 11.08 1.62
C ALA A 30 -1.17 11.10 0.97
N PRO A 31 -2.04 12.07 1.33
CA PRO A 31 -3.37 12.20 0.71
C PRO A 31 -3.33 12.37 -0.82
N ASP A 32 -2.23 12.87 -1.37
CA ASP A 32 -1.98 13.09 -2.80
C ASP A 32 -1.08 12.01 -3.44
N TYR A 33 -0.84 10.90 -2.74
CA TYR A 33 -0.04 9.78 -3.24
C TYR A 33 -0.53 9.30 -4.62
N THR A 34 0.40 9.15 -5.57
CA THR A 34 0.10 8.61 -6.90
C THR A 34 0.83 7.29 -7.09
N ASN A 35 0.07 6.23 -7.39
CA ASN A 35 0.64 4.94 -7.74
C ASN A 35 1.12 4.96 -9.20
N HIS A 36 2.39 4.62 -9.44
CA HIS A 36 3.00 4.54 -10.76
C HIS A 36 3.22 3.09 -11.24
N THR A 37 2.66 2.09 -10.57
CA THR A 37 2.76 0.68 -10.98
C THR A 37 2.01 0.46 -12.30
N PRO A 38 2.70 0.08 -13.40
CA PRO A 38 2.05 -0.09 -14.70
C PRO A 38 1.00 -1.20 -14.75
N ALA A 39 1.10 -2.20 -13.88
CA ALA A 39 0.14 -3.30 -13.76
C ALA A 39 -1.16 -2.90 -13.05
N SER A 40 -1.23 -1.71 -12.46
CA SER A 40 -2.42 -1.16 -11.81
C SER A 40 -2.62 0.28 -12.28
N PRO A 41 -2.97 0.48 -13.57
CA PRO A 41 -3.26 1.81 -14.09
C PRO A 41 -4.52 2.39 -13.42
N ASP A 42 -4.65 3.72 -13.51
CA ASP A 42 -5.86 4.47 -13.15
C ASP A 42 -6.35 4.27 -11.69
N GLN A 43 -5.43 3.98 -10.77
CA GLN A 43 -5.80 3.95 -9.34
C GLN A 43 -6.17 5.36 -8.85
N PRO A 44 -7.18 5.47 -7.97
CA PRO A 44 -7.44 6.70 -7.25
C PRO A 44 -6.18 7.26 -6.60
N THR A 45 -6.01 8.58 -6.66
CA THR A 45 -5.00 9.28 -5.88
C THR A 45 -5.27 9.09 -4.38
N GLY A 46 -4.18 8.99 -3.61
CA GLY A 46 -4.20 8.82 -2.17
C GLY A 46 -4.26 7.36 -1.69
N PRO A 47 -4.46 7.16 -0.37
CA PRO A 47 -4.52 5.84 0.26
C PRO A 47 -5.55 4.89 -0.35
N GLU A 48 -6.69 5.42 -0.79
CA GLU A 48 -7.82 4.63 -1.31
C GLU A 48 -7.45 3.76 -2.53
N GLY A 49 -6.57 4.26 -3.41
CA GLY A 49 -6.11 3.47 -4.54
C GLY A 49 -5.34 2.22 -4.10
N VAL A 50 -4.50 2.34 -3.07
CA VAL A 50 -3.76 1.18 -2.54
C VAL A 50 -4.68 0.22 -1.78
N LYS A 51 -5.64 0.73 -1.00
CA LYS A 51 -6.65 -0.11 -0.33
C LYS A 51 -7.45 -0.96 -1.33
N GLY A 52 -7.87 -0.38 -2.45
CA GLY A 52 -8.56 -1.10 -3.52
C GLY A 52 -7.74 -2.26 -4.08
N VAL A 53 -6.46 -2.02 -4.34
CA VAL A 53 -5.53 -3.04 -4.85
C VAL A 53 -5.30 -4.14 -3.82
N VAL A 54 -5.00 -3.79 -2.56
CA VAL A 54 -4.77 -4.77 -1.48
C VAL A 54 -6.03 -5.64 -1.26
N GLY A 55 -7.21 -5.01 -1.21
CA GLY A 55 -8.49 -5.71 -1.06
C GLY A 55 -8.77 -6.69 -2.21
N MET A 56 -8.47 -6.30 -3.45
CA MET A 56 -8.58 -7.18 -4.62
C MET A 56 -7.65 -8.40 -4.48
N PHE A 57 -6.38 -8.19 -4.13
CA PHE A 57 -5.41 -9.28 -4.00
C PHE A 57 -5.78 -10.25 -2.87
N ARG A 58 -6.17 -9.77 -1.68
CA ARG A 58 -6.60 -10.63 -0.57
C ARG A 58 -7.89 -11.38 -0.86
N SER A 59 -8.79 -10.81 -1.68
CA SER A 59 -10.01 -11.49 -2.13
C SER A 59 -9.71 -12.62 -3.13
N ALA A 60 -8.70 -12.43 -3.99
CA ALA A 60 -8.29 -13.41 -4.99
C ALA A 60 -7.34 -14.50 -4.46
N MET A 61 -6.55 -14.17 -3.44
CA MET A 61 -5.60 -15.06 -2.74
C MET A 61 -5.88 -15.01 -1.25
N PRO A 62 -6.77 -15.86 -0.72
CA PRO A 62 -7.14 -15.83 0.70
C PRO A 62 -6.00 -16.16 1.67
N ASP A 63 -4.93 -16.79 1.18
CA ASP A 63 -3.71 -17.16 1.91
C ASP A 63 -2.56 -16.14 1.73
N LEU A 64 -2.87 -14.95 1.19
CA LEU A 64 -1.93 -13.84 0.99
C LEU A 64 -1.34 -13.29 2.29
#